data_AF-A0A922MUH8-F1
#
_entry.id   AF-A0A922MUH8-F1
#
_cell.length_a   1.000
_cell.length_b   1.000
_cell.length_c   1.000
_cell.angle_alpha   90.00
_cell.angle_beta   90.00
_cell.angle_gamma   90.00
#
_symmetry.space_group_name_H-M   'P 1'
#
loop_
_entity.id
_entity.type
_entity.pdbx_description
1 polymer ?
#
loop_
_entity_poly.entity_id
_entity_poly.type
_entity_poly.pdbx_seq_one_letter_code
_entity_poly.pdbx_strand_id
1 'polypeptide(L)'
;MKTPWSASKDIRLPEFDPDKEIVDARAWISTADVCITDPNMQGASLMMTLSRALKGHASTWLSQVSFHGMTWSNFKDLFTTRLMSSLMSKWKNLSVEQIAVSTVLSHISRFENRVQRLAFTQNITTSSELQQELMAVSFMKRQMPSTNDHNHDAKKPRLATDVSTVKCFVCGKSGHKAAQFRSRKGTNTRDNVSKTPTGDTKTSSS
;
A
#
# COMPACT_ATOMS: atom_id res chain seq x y z
N MET A 1 -58.22 26.29 5.94
CA MET A 1 -57.30 26.32 4.78
C MET A 1 -56.02 25.59 5.18
N LYS A 2 -55.77 24.39 4.63
CA LYS A 2 -54.52 23.64 4.86
C LYS A 2 -53.61 23.94 3.69
N THR A 3 -52.49 24.63 3.93
CA THR A 3 -51.46 24.86 2.92
C THR A 3 -50.87 23.52 2.48
N PRO A 4 -50.63 23.29 1.18
CA PRO A 4 -50.02 22.06 0.72
C PRO A 4 -48.54 22.11 1.08
N TRP A 5 -48.12 21.24 1.99
CA TRP A 5 -46.71 20.92 2.19
C TRP A 5 -46.14 20.51 0.83
N SER A 6 -45.33 21.38 0.22
CA SER A 6 -44.54 21.03 -0.95
C SER A 6 -43.74 19.79 -0.58
N ALA A 7 -43.84 18.75 -1.40
CA ALA A 7 -43.11 17.51 -1.21
C ALA A 7 -41.60 17.80 -1.24
N SER A 8 -41.02 18.06 -0.07
CA SER A 8 -39.58 18.17 0.11
C SER A 8 -38.97 16.87 -0.37
N LYS A 9 -38.21 16.92 -1.48
CA LYS A 9 -37.41 15.78 -1.92
C LYS A 9 -36.55 15.35 -0.74
N ASP A 10 -36.73 14.13 -0.27
CA ASP A 10 -35.96 13.57 0.85
C ASP A 10 -34.52 13.32 0.38
N ILE A 11 -33.70 14.38 0.32
CA ILE A 11 -32.29 14.27 -0.04
C ILE A 11 -31.58 13.53 1.09
N ARG A 12 -31.03 12.36 0.77
CA ARG A 12 -30.24 11.55 1.69
C ARG A 12 -28.78 11.65 1.33
N LEU A 13 -28.01 12.19 2.27
CA LEU A 13 -26.55 12.19 2.20
C LEU A 13 -26.00 10.91 2.84
N PRO A 14 -24.82 10.45 2.40
CA PRO A 14 -24.09 9.42 3.13
C PRO A 14 -23.76 9.89 4.55
N GLU A 15 -23.61 8.93 5.45
CA GLU A 15 -23.20 9.22 6.83
C GLU A 15 -21.78 9.80 6.87
N PHE A 16 -21.57 10.81 7.71
CA PHE A 16 -20.25 11.34 8.03
C PHE A 16 -20.04 11.36 9.53
N ASP A 17 -19.03 10.61 9.95
CA ASP A 17 -18.58 10.57 11.33
C ASP A 17 -17.07 10.79 11.39
N PRO A 18 -16.59 11.97 11.83
CA PRO A 18 -15.16 12.26 11.88
C PRO A 18 -14.42 11.43 12.95
N ASP A 19 -15.14 10.78 13.85
CA ASP A 19 -14.56 9.96 14.91
C ASP A 19 -14.20 8.55 14.43
N LYS A 20 -14.62 8.17 13.21
CA LYS A 20 -14.28 6.91 12.56
C LYS A 20 -13.04 7.08 11.68
N GLU A 21 -12.07 6.17 11.83
CA GLU A 21 -10.74 6.25 11.18
C GLU A 21 -10.77 6.15 9.64
N ILE A 22 -11.87 5.65 9.06
CA ILE A 22 -11.98 5.35 7.62
C ILE A 22 -12.59 6.52 6.82
N VAL A 23 -13.08 7.57 7.49
CA VAL A 23 -13.93 8.58 6.84
C VAL A 23 -13.09 9.68 6.18
N ASP A 24 -13.09 9.72 4.84
CA ASP A 24 -12.50 10.79 4.04
C ASP A 24 -13.49 11.95 3.87
N ALA A 25 -13.21 13.07 4.55
CA ALA A 25 -14.03 14.28 4.50
C ALA A 25 -14.12 14.92 3.10
N ARG A 26 -13.07 14.80 2.28
CA ARG A 26 -13.07 15.32 0.91
C ARG A 26 -13.98 14.46 0.03
N ALA A 27 -13.87 13.13 0.12
CA ALA A 27 -14.73 12.21 -0.61
C ALA A 27 -16.21 12.40 -0.21
N TRP A 28 -16.47 12.62 1.08
CA TRP A 28 -17.80 12.89 1.58
C TRP A 28 -18.38 14.19 1.02
N ILE A 29 -17.65 15.31 1.11
CA ILE A 29 -18.10 16.60 0.53
C ILE A 29 -18.36 16.48 -0.95
N SER A 30 -17.48 15.80 -1.70
CA SER A 30 -17.67 15.57 -3.14
C SER A 30 -18.96 14.80 -3.43
N THR A 31 -19.29 13.81 -2.61
CA THR A 31 -20.53 13.03 -2.76
C THR A 31 -21.75 13.88 -2.39
N ALA A 32 -21.64 14.66 -1.32
CA ALA A 32 -22.71 15.55 -0.88
C ALA A 32 -23.01 16.65 -1.91
N ASP A 33 -22.01 17.16 -2.63
CA ASP A 33 -22.17 18.11 -3.73
C ASP A 33 -23.00 17.51 -4.89
N VAL A 34 -22.83 16.22 -5.17
CA VAL A 34 -23.63 15.50 -6.19
C VAL A 34 -25.08 15.29 -5.71
N CYS A 35 -25.29 15.06 -4.41
CA CYS A 35 -26.63 14.87 -3.85
C CYS A 35 -27.41 16.17 -3.69
N ILE A 36 -26.74 17.28 -3.35
CA ILE A 36 -27.35 18.60 -3.20
C ILE A 36 -27.35 19.29 -4.56
N THR A 37 -28.27 18.86 -5.42
CA THR A 37 -28.41 19.40 -6.78
C THR A 37 -29.12 20.74 -6.83
N ASP A 38 -29.89 21.09 -5.79
CA ASP A 38 -30.62 22.35 -5.73
C ASP A 38 -29.71 23.47 -5.21
N PRO A 39 -29.34 24.45 -6.06
CA PRO A 39 -28.47 25.56 -5.65
C PRO A 39 -29.13 26.47 -4.60
N ASN A 40 -30.46 26.42 -4.47
CA ASN A 40 -31.23 27.23 -3.53
C ASN A 40 -31.53 26.51 -2.21
N MET A 41 -30.98 25.30 -2.00
CA MET A 41 -31.18 24.57 -0.76
C MET A 41 -30.57 25.34 0.43
N GLN A 42 -31.44 25.78 1.34
CA GLN A 42 -31.04 26.61 2.48
C GLN A 42 -31.94 26.39 3.71
N GLY A 43 -31.50 26.92 4.85
CA GLY A 43 -32.28 26.98 6.08
C GLY A 43 -32.70 25.59 6.57
N ALA A 44 -33.97 25.43 6.94
CA ALA A 44 -34.46 24.21 7.59
C ALA A 44 -34.29 22.95 6.72
N SER A 45 -34.48 23.05 5.40
CA SER A 45 -34.33 21.89 4.52
C SER A 45 -32.88 21.40 4.50
N LEU A 46 -31.91 22.32 4.42
CA LEU A 46 -30.49 21.99 4.50
C LEU A 46 -30.14 21.40 5.86
N MET A 47 -30.58 22.04 6.93
CA MET A 47 -30.28 21.62 8.30
C MET A 47 -30.80 20.22 8.61
N MET A 48 -31.99 19.86 8.12
CA MET A 48 -32.55 18.52 8.32
C MET A 48 -31.80 17.44 7.53
N THR A 49 -31.29 17.77 6.35
CA THR A 49 -30.44 16.85 5.58
C THR A 49 -29.08 16.65 6.26
N LEU A 50 -28.45 17.72 6.74
CA LEU A 50 -27.15 17.66 7.43
C LEU A 50 -27.24 16.97 8.80
N SER A 51 -28.27 17.24 9.59
CA SER A 51 -28.44 16.62 10.91
C SER A 51 -28.62 15.10 10.86
N ARG A 52 -29.17 14.59 9.74
CA ARG A 52 -29.27 13.15 9.50
C ARG A 52 -27.95 12.53 9.07
N ALA A 53 -27.15 13.28 8.31
CA ALA A 53 -25.91 12.81 7.71
C ALA A 53 -24.73 12.84 8.70
N LEU A 54 -24.60 13.94 9.45
CA LEU A 54 -23.50 14.14 10.39
C LEU A 54 -23.75 13.35 11.68
N LYS A 55 -22.71 12.70 12.20
CA LYS A 55 -22.70 11.93 13.45
C LYS A 55 -21.60 12.40 14.39
N GLY A 56 -21.65 11.93 15.64
CA GLY A 56 -20.63 12.20 16.64
C GLY A 56 -20.32 13.69 16.78
N HIS A 57 -19.03 14.02 16.83
CA HIS A 57 -18.57 15.41 16.94
C HIS A 57 -19.00 16.31 15.78
N ALA A 58 -19.26 15.78 14.58
CA ALA A 58 -19.75 16.59 13.47
C ALA A 58 -21.19 17.07 13.69
N SER A 59 -22.05 16.23 14.28
CA SER A 59 -23.42 16.64 14.61
C SER A 59 -23.45 17.70 15.71
N THR A 60 -22.62 17.55 16.75
CA THR A 60 -22.51 18.55 17.82
C THR A 60 -21.93 19.86 17.30
N TRP A 61 -20.97 19.80 16.39
CA TRP A 61 -20.42 21.00 15.75
C TRP A 61 -21.45 21.72 14.88
N LEU A 62 -22.28 20.98 14.12
CA LEU A 62 -23.30 21.56 13.27
C LEU A 62 -24.27 22.46 14.05
N SER A 63 -24.69 22.05 15.24
CA SER A 63 -25.59 22.86 16.07
C SER A 63 -24.96 24.15 16.60
N GLN A 64 -23.62 24.20 16.70
CA GLN A 64 -22.88 25.38 17.17
C GLN A 64 -22.71 26.43 16.07
N VAL A 65 -22.61 25.99 14.81
CA VAL A 65 -22.32 26.88 13.67
C VAL A 65 -23.55 27.20 12.83
N SER A 66 -24.66 26.49 13.04
CA SER A 66 -25.90 26.70 12.29
C SER A 66 -26.54 28.06 12.56
N PHE A 67 -26.97 28.74 11.52
CA PHE A 67 -27.70 30.01 11.58
C PHE A 67 -28.85 30.06 10.57
N HIS A 68 -29.74 31.03 10.73
CA HIS A 68 -30.92 31.17 9.87
C HIS A 68 -30.55 31.42 8.42
N GLY A 69 -31.18 30.71 7.48
CA GLY A 69 -30.92 30.87 6.04
C GLY A 69 -29.54 30.38 5.60
N MET A 70 -28.85 29.54 6.39
CA MET A 70 -27.59 28.92 5.97
C MET A 70 -27.77 28.20 4.63
N THR A 71 -26.90 28.51 3.67
CA THR A 71 -26.82 27.86 2.35
C THR A 71 -25.80 26.73 2.36
N TRP A 72 -25.83 25.87 1.34
CA TRP A 72 -24.83 24.82 1.17
C TRP A 72 -23.39 25.37 1.03
N SER A 73 -23.21 26.51 0.36
CA SER A 73 -21.90 27.17 0.26
C SER A 73 -21.38 27.61 1.62
N ASN A 74 -22.22 28.29 2.42
CA ASN A 74 -21.86 28.73 3.76
C ASN A 74 -21.44 27.55 4.64
N PHE A 75 -22.16 26.43 4.53
CA PHE A 75 -21.78 25.20 5.22
C PHE A 75 -20.40 24.68 4.77
N LYS A 76 -20.13 24.62 3.46
CA LYS A 76 -18.83 24.14 2.93
C LYS A 76 -17.65 24.97 3.43
N ASP A 77 -17.83 26.29 3.52
CA ASP A 77 -16.79 27.21 4.02
C ASP A 77 -16.52 26.97 5.52
N LEU A 78 -17.58 26.85 6.33
CA LEU A 78 -17.47 26.53 7.75
C LEU A 78 -16.85 25.15 7.99
N PHE A 79 -17.25 24.16 7.20
CA PHE A 79 -16.75 22.79 7.28
C PHE A 79 -15.26 22.72 6.94
N THR A 80 -14.84 23.37 5.86
CA THR A 80 -13.43 23.45 5.46
C THR A 80 -12.61 24.18 6.52
N THR A 81 -13.10 25.29 7.04
CA THR A 81 -12.46 26.05 8.11
C THR A 81 -12.28 25.17 9.36
N ARG A 82 -13.30 24.41 9.75
CA ARG A 82 -13.23 23.49 10.90
C ARG A 82 -12.15 22.43 10.72
N LEU A 83 -12.06 21.83 9.54
CA LEU A 83 -11.03 20.84 9.23
C LEU A 83 -9.63 21.46 9.29
N MET A 84 -9.44 22.65 8.72
CA MET A 84 -8.17 23.37 8.77
C MET A 84 -7.78 23.72 10.21
N SER A 85 -8.70 24.26 11.02
CA SER A 85 -8.43 24.56 12.43
C SER A 85 -8.09 23.31 13.23
N SER A 86 -8.79 22.19 12.98
CA SER A 86 -8.49 20.90 13.61
C SER A 86 -7.09 20.43 13.25
N LEU A 87 -6.71 20.49 11.96
CA LEU A 87 -5.39 20.14 11.49
C LEU A 87 -4.29 21.03 12.11
N MET A 88 -4.46 22.35 12.05
CA MET A 88 -3.54 23.32 12.63
C MET A 88 -3.38 23.14 14.14
N SER A 89 -4.45 22.80 14.87
CA SER A 89 -4.38 22.51 16.30
C SER A 89 -3.54 21.26 16.61
N LYS A 90 -3.64 20.21 15.78
CA LYS A 90 -2.80 19.00 15.89
C LYS A 90 -1.34 19.31 15.54
N TRP A 91 -1.12 20.19 14.58
CA TRP A 91 0.23 20.58 14.13
C TRP A 91 0.92 21.58 15.05
N LYS A 92 0.19 22.28 15.91
CA LYS A 92 0.75 23.28 16.85
C LYS A 92 1.90 22.74 17.70
N ASN A 93 1.86 21.44 18.02
CA ASN A 93 2.86 20.79 18.87
C ASN A 93 3.91 20.00 18.07
N LEU A 94 3.90 20.09 16.73
CA LEU A 94 4.85 19.43 15.84
C LEU A 94 5.84 20.44 15.28
N SER A 95 7.09 20.04 15.09
CA SER A 95 8.06 20.87 14.39
C SER A 95 7.75 20.94 12.89
N VAL A 96 8.18 22.02 12.24
CA VAL A 96 8.08 22.16 10.77
C VAL A 96 8.75 20.97 10.07
N GLU A 97 9.85 20.47 10.64
CA GLU A 97 10.58 19.30 10.13
C GLU A 97 9.75 18.02 10.24
N GLN A 98 9.10 17.76 11.37
CA GLN A 98 8.23 16.59 11.55
C GLN A 98 7.04 16.61 10.57
N ILE A 99 6.45 17.79 10.34
CA ILE A 99 5.37 17.97 9.35
C ILE A 99 5.91 17.71 7.93
N ALA A 100 7.08 18.25 7.59
CA ALA A 100 7.72 18.04 6.29
C ALA A 100 8.05 16.55 6.05
N VAL A 101 8.63 15.88 7.03
CA VAL A 101 8.98 14.45 6.96
C VAL A 101 7.72 13.60 6.80
N SER A 102 6.69 13.84 7.61
CA SER A 102 5.42 13.11 7.55
C SER A 102 4.70 13.31 6.21
N THR A 103 4.71 14.52 5.66
CA THR A 103 4.09 14.83 4.37
C THR A 103 4.84 14.17 3.20
N VAL A 104 6.17 14.20 3.22
CA VAL A 104 7.00 13.51 2.22
C VAL A 104 6.83 11.99 2.29
N LEU A 105 6.87 11.40 3.50
CA LEU A 105 6.62 9.97 3.71
C LEU A 105 5.24 9.56 3.22
N SER A 106 4.20 10.33 3.58
CA SER A 106 2.84 10.10 3.11
C SER A 106 2.76 10.15 1.59
N HIS A 107 3.40 11.13 0.94
CA HIS A 107 3.39 11.25 -0.51
C HIS A 107 4.10 10.06 -1.20
N ILE A 108 5.31 9.70 -0.77
CA ILE A 108 6.11 8.65 -1.40
C ILE A 108 5.52 7.25 -1.10
N SER A 109 4.93 7.04 0.07
CA SER A 109 4.30 5.77 0.47
C SER A 109 3.21 5.29 -0.49
N ARG A 110 2.58 6.21 -1.23
CA ARG A 110 1.55 5.90 -2.22
C ARG A 110 2.08 5.12 -3.42
N PHE A 111 3.37 5.23 -3.71
CA PHE A 111 3.99 4.68 -4.91
C PHE A 111 5.05 3.61 -4.60
N GLU A 112 5.67 3.67 -3.43
CA GLU A 112 6.77 2.77 -3.04
C GLU A 112 6.39 1.91 -1.81
N ASN A 113 6.15 0.62 -2.04
CA ASN A 113 5.76 -0.35 -1.00
C ASN A 113 6.73 -0.39 0.19
N ARG A 114 8.04 -0.18 -0.05
CA ARG A 114 9.05 -0.14 1.03
C ARG A 114 8.86 1.09 1.90
N VAL A 115 8.60 2.25 1.29
CA VAL A 115 8.35 3.51 2.01
C VAL A 115 7.01 3.47 2.72
N GLN A 116 6.02 2.78 2.16
CA GLN A 116 4.77 2.49 2.87
C GLN A 116 5.02 1.73 4.17
N ARG A 117 5.84 0.67 4.14
CA ARG A 117 6.21 -0.04 5.38
C ARG A 117 6.92 0.88 6.37
N LEU A 118 7.91 1.65 5.90
CA LEU A 118 8.64 2.62 6.74
C LEU A 118 7.70 3.60 7.44
N ALA A 119 6.72 4.16 6.72
CA ALA A 119 5.75 5.10 7.26
C ALA A 119 4.89 4.53 8.42
N PHE A 120 4.68 3.20 8.45
CA PHE A 120 3.90 2.55 9.52
C PHE A 120 4.74 1.91 10.62
N THR A 121 6.01 1.56 10.36
CA THR A 121 6.83 0.78 11.29
C THR A 121 7.97 1.54 11.95
N GLN A 122 8.34 2.71 11.42
CA GLN A 122 9.46 3.48 11.93
C GLN A 122 9.04 4.90 12.35
N ASN A 123 9.64 5.38 13.45
CA ASN A 123 9.47 6.75 13.90
C ASN A 123 10.56 7.63 13.27
N ILE A 124 10.28 8.11 12.05
CA ILE A 124 11.18 9.00 11.32
C ILE A 124 10.74 10.43 11.61
N THR A 125 11.53 11.18 12.37
CA THR A 125 11.17 12.55 12.79
C THR A 125 12.03 13.63 12.16
N THR A 126 13.20 13.26 11.65
CA THR A 126 14.19 14.18 11.10
C THR A 126 14.39 13.97 9.60
N SER A 127 14.84 15.03 8.93
CA SER A 127 15.17 15.02 7.50
C SER A 127 16.34 14.07 7.21
N SER A 128 17.33 13.99 8.10
CA SER A 128 18.49 13.11 7.95
C SER A 128 18.09 11.63 7.98
N GLU A 129 17.25 11.23 8.93
CA GLU A 129 16.71 9.85 9.01
C GLU A 129 15.91 9.51 7.76
N LEU A 130 15.04 10.43 7.33
CA LEU A 130 14.26 10.26 6.11
C LEU A 130 15.17 10.08 4.88
N GLN A 131 16.18 10.92 4.73
CA GLN A 131 17.15 10.83 3.63
C GLN A 131 17.93 9.51 3.67
N GLN A 132 18.40 9.10 4.84
CA GLN A 132 19.12 7.83 5.00
C GLN A 132 18.25 6.64 4.58
N GLU A 133 16.99 6.62 5.01
CA GLU A 133 16.06 5.56 4.62
C GLU A 133 15.75 5.62 3.12
N LEU A 134 15.45 6.79 2.55
CA LEU A 134 15.22 6.93 1.11
C LEU A 134 16.43 6.48 0.28
N MET A 135 17.64 6.81 0.72
CA MET A 135 18.88 6.34 0.10
C MET A 135 18.96 4.80 0.15
N ALA A 136 18.69 4.18 1.31
CA ALA A 136 18.62 2.73 1.45
C ALA A 136 17.56 2.10 0.52
N VAL A 137 16.41 2.76 0.27
CA VAL A 137 15.41 2.28 -0.70
C VAL A 137 16.03 2.23 -2.09
N SER A 138 16.70 3.31 -2.49
CA SER A 138 17.24 3.46 -3.84
C SER A 138 18.38 2.48 -4.15
N PHE A 139 19.18 2.10 -3.13
CA PHE A 139 20.27 1.14 -3.30
C PHE A 139 19.76 -0.28 -3.53
N MET A 140 18.68 -0.69 -2.86
CA MET A 140 18.08 -2.02 -3.09
C MET A 140 17.40 -2.11 -4.46
N LYS A 141 16.79 -1.02 -4.95
CA LYS A 141 16.15 -0.99 -6.29
C LYS A 141 17.18 -1.17 -7.42
N ARG A 142 18.43 -0.77 -7.20
CA ARG A 142 19.55 -0.98 -8.15
C ARG A 142 20.19 -2.37 -8.06
N GLN A 143 19.78 -3.22 -7.12
CA GLN A 143 20.27 -4.61 -6.99
C GLN A 143 19.34 -5.65 -7.61
N MET A 144 18.50 -5.29 -8.59
CA MET A 144 17.96 -6.29 -9.52
C MET A 144 18.90 -6.45 -10.71
N PRO A 145 19.69 -7.54 -10.80
CA PRO A 145 20.23 -7.95 -12.09
C PRO A 145 19.06 -8.41 -12.95
N SER A 146 18.57 -7.52 -13.81
CA SER A 146 17.87 -7.95 -15.01
C SER A 146 18.85 -8.80 -15.81
N THR A 147 18.52 -10.08 -15.94
CA THR A 147 19.26 -11.04 -16.76
C THR A 147 19.27 -10.55 -18.20
N ASN A 148 20.41 -10.03 -18.66
CA ASN A 148 20.83 -10.29 -20.03
C ASN A 148 22.35 -10.17 -20.17
N ASP A 149 22.90 -11.15 -20.86
CA ASP A 149 24.30 -11.43 -21.17
C ASP A 149 25.19 -10.22 -21.51
N HIS A 150 26.40 -10.20 -20.94
CA HIS A 150 27.62 -10.35 -21.73
C HIS A 150 28.79 -10.79 -20.85
N ASN A 151 29.24 -12.01 -21.17
CA ASN A 151 30.51 -12.63 -20.85
C ASN A 151 31.69 -11.64 -20.88
N HIS A 152 32.38 -11.45 -19.76
CA HIS A 152 33.83 -11.24 -19.74
C HIS A 152 34.40 -11.72 -18.39
N ASP A 153 35.36 -12.62 -18.49
CA ASP A 153 36.27 -13.09 -17.45
C ASP A 153 36.65 -12.01 -16.42
N ALA A 154 36.10 -12.11 -15.21
CA ALA A 154 36.58 -11.37 -14.05
C ALA A 154 36.55 -12.31 -12.83
N LYS A 155 37.71 -12.88 -12.51
CA LYS A 155 37.95 -13.62 -11.26
C LYS A 155 37.74 -12.66 -10.08
N LYS A 156 36.55 -12.74 -9.44
CA LYS A 156 36.24 -12.03 -8.19
C LYS A 156 36.73 -12.87 -7.00
N PRO A 157 37.44 -12.31 -6.01
CA PRO A 157 37.92 -13.08 -4.87
C PRO A 157 36.73 -13.42 -3.96
N ARG A 158 36.38 -14.71 -3.88
CA ARG A 158 35.45 -15.21 -2.86
C ARG A 158 36.26 -15.54 -1.61
N LEU A 159 36.05 -14.78 -0.54
CA LEU A 159 36.39 -15.20 0.81
C LEU A 159 35.65 -16.51 1.11
N ALA A 160 36.41 -17.50 1.56
CA ALA A 160 36.01 -18.88 1.71
C ALA A 160 35.03 -19.07 2.87
N THR A 161 33.94 -19.82 2.67
CA THR A 161 33.38 -20.73 3.68
C THR A 161 32.50 -21.79 3.01
N ASP A 162 32.79 -23.04 3.34
CA ASP A 162 32.03 -24.28 3.19
C ASP A 162 31.78 -24.89 1.80
N VAL A 163 32.61 -25.91 1.54
CA VAL A 163 32.21 -27.17 0.90
C VAL A 163 30.87 -27.61 1.51
N SER A 164 29.77 -27.44 0.79
CA SER A 164 28.48 -27.92 1.28
C SER A 164 28.52 -29.45 1.38
N THR A 165 28.68 -29.96 2.59
CA THR A 165 28.51 -31.37 2.99
C THR A 165 27.08 -31.87 2.79
N VAL A 166 26.20 -31.01 2.28
CA VAL A 166 24.79 -31.29 2.02
C VAL A 166 24.68 -32.19 0.79
N LYS A 167 24.57 -33.49 1.07
CA LYS A 167 24.20 -34.52 0.09
C LYS A 167 22.71 -34.41 -0.22
N CYS A 168 22.33 -34.68 -1.47
CA CYS A 168 20.92 -34.83 -1.82
C CYS A 168 20.30 -35.94 -0.97
N PHE A 169 19.25 -35.64 -0.21
CA PHE A 169 18.57 -36.64 0.63
C PHE A 169 17.95 -37.81 -0.15
N VAL A 170 17.75 -37.65 -1.47
CA VAL A 170 17.14 -38.67 -2.32
C VAL A 170 18.17 -39.62 -2.95
N CYS A 171 19.37 -39.15 -3.29
CA CYS A 171 20.37 -39.98 -3.97
C CYS A 171 21.78 -39.96 -3.37
N GLY A 172 21.98 -39.24 -2.26
CA GLY A 172 23.24 -39.20 -1.49
C GLY A 172 24.41 -38.48 -2.16
N LYS A 173 24.26 -37.96 -3.38
CA LYS A 173 25.33 -37.24 -4.12
C LYS A 173 25.26 -35.73 -3.87
N SER A 174 26.42 -35.08 -3.79
CA SER A 174 26.53 -33.62 -3.79
C SER A 174 26.39 -33.07 -5.22
N GLY A 175 26.13 -31.76 -5.35
CA GLY A 175 26.06 -31.08 -6.64
C GLY A 175 24.66 -30.82 -7.21
N HIS A 176 23.58 -31.16 -6.50
CA HIS A 176 22.21 -30.77 -6.86
C HIS A 176 21.26 -30.72 -5.64
N LYS A 177 20.12 -30.02 -5.79
CA LYS A 177 19.05 -30.00 -4.76
C LYS A 177 18.07 -31.15 -4.98
N ALA A 178 17.54 -31.72 -3.90
CA ALA A 178 16.57 -32.84 -3.95
C ALA A 178 15.30 -32.54 -4.77
N ALA A 179 14.90 -31.26 -4.88
CA ALA A 179 13.78 -30.83 -5.71
C ALA A 179 14.02 -31.09 -7.22
N GLN A 180 15.27 -30.93 -7.69
CA GLN A 180 15.65 -31.19 -9.08
C GLN A 180 15.65 -32.69 -9.40
N PHE A 181 15.93 -33.55 -8.42
CA PHE A 181 15.86 -35.00 -8.59
C PHE A 181 14.43 -35.48 -8.87
N ARG A 182 13.44 -34.92 -8.15
CA ARG A 182 12.02 -35.28 -8.35
C ARG A 182 11.47 -34.81 -9.69
N SER A 183 11.98 -33.69 -10.21
CA SER A 183 11.54 -33.12 -11.49
C SER A 183 11.97 -33.97 -12.69
N ARG A 184 13.07 -34.72 -12.60
CA ARG A 184 13.60 -35.52 -13.72
C ARG A 184 12.98 -36.92 -13.86
N LYS A 185 12.19 -37.38 -12.87
CA LYS A 185 11.57 -38.72 -12.89
C LYS A 185 10.18 -38.75 -13.56
N GLY A 186 9.76 -37.65 -14.18
CA GLY A 186 8.45 -37.46 -14.78
C GLY A 186 8.38 -37.45 -16.31
N THR A 187 9.46 -37.75 -17.04
CA THR A 187 9.44 -37.81 -18.52
C THR A 187 10.27 -38.97 -19.08
N ASN A 188 9.54 -40.07 -19.30
CA ASN A 188 9.60 -41.05 -20.38
C ASN A 188 10.84 -41.93 -20.65
N THR A 189 10.51 -43.20 -20.87
CA THR A 189 11.30 -44.38 -21.20
C THR A 189 11.45 -44.53 -22.72
N ARG A 190 12.45 -45.32 -23.16
CA ARG A 190 12.65 -46.02 -24.47
C ARG A 190 13.30 -45.20 -25.60
N ASP A 191 14.26 -45.69 -26.40
CA ASP A 191 14.94 -46.98 -26.62
C ASP A 191 16.30 -46.65 -27.31
N ASN A 192 17.45 -47.19 -26.86
CA ASN A 192 18.14 -48.41 -27.31
C ASN A 192 19.03 -48.24 -28.57
N VAL A 193 20.30 -48.70 -28.48
CA VAL A 193 21.05 -49.55 -29.44
C VAL A 193 22.56 -49.52 -29.13
N SER A 194 22.98 -50.60 -28.45
CA SER A 194 24.10 -51.51 -28.75
C SER A 194 25.48 -50.97 -29.20
N LYS A 195 26.51 -51.40 -28.44
CA LYS A 195 27.59 -52.28 -28.95
C LYS A 195 28.49 -52.78 -27.80
N THR A 196 28.25 -54.00 -27.34
CA THR A 196 29.33 -54.97 -27.05
C THR A 196 29.47 -55.88 -28.28
N PRO A 197 30.63 -56.52 -28.48
CA PRO A 197 30.63 -57.96 -28.15
C PRO A 197 31.99 -58.52 -27.65
N THR A 198 31.87 -59.52 -26.77
CA THR A 198 32.61 -60.82 -26.71
C THR A 198 34.15 -60.83 -26.60
N GLY A 199 34.80 -61.68 -25.81
CA GLY A 199 34.38 -62.86 -25.05
C GLY A 199 35.62 -63.55 -24.45
N ASP A 200 35.41 -64.36 -23.42
CA ASP A 200 36.44 -65.14 -22.72
C ASP A 200 36.88 -66.35 -23.55
N THR A 201 38.19 -66.68 -23.62
CA THR A 201 38.71 -68.06 -23.66
C THR A 201 40.23 -68.12 -23.33
N LYS A 202 40.56 -68.63 -22.13
CA LYS A 202 41.55 -69.69 -21.78
C LYS A 202 43.08 -69.59 -22.11
N THR A 203 43.87 -69.82 -21.04
CA THR A 203 45.11 -70.63 -20.91
C THR A 203 46.47 -70.26 -21.56
N SER A 204 47.45 -70.09 -20.66
CA SER A 204 48.78 -70.73 -20.60
C SER A 204 49.97 -70.31 -21.49
N SER A 205 51.07 -70.07 -20.75
CA SER A 205 52.49 -70.39 -21.03
C SER A 205 53.29 -69.52 -21.99
N SER A 206 54.25 -68.78 -21.43
CA SER A 206 55.69 -69.06 -21.52
C SER A 206 56.43 -68.41 -20.35
#